data_AF-A0A3E0CQW4-F1
#
_entry.id   AF-A0A3E0CQW4-F1
#
_cell.length_a   1.000
_cell.length_b   1.000
_cell.length_c   1.000
_cell.angle_alpha   90.00
_cell.angle_beta   90.00
_cell.angle_gamma   90.00
#
_symmetry.space_group_name_H-M   'P 1'
#
loop_
_entity.id
_entity.type
_entity.pdbx_description
1 polymer ?
#
loop_
_entity_poly.entity_id
_entity_poly.type
_entity_poly.pdbx_seq_one_letter_code
_entity_poly.pdbx_strand_id
1 'polypeptide(L)'
;MKTKAEIHSPAIIRDVSLLGQRLPRDLPGQVREKIVSTCENLRQKSYREYGSRLVTTFSCYLAVTGDAISDHLPHHKNSVVWLRLIGALNSATFVELPAQTRYLYSRVAIEVGRELWPEEGAFHNITISSLAPTPSIKALVKKFEAIKLNDEQVLLWRGWPLEDAGGHIRWLPLHSVAIRHGMPFASKLYEIIANYWSGSRRQKIGALALFIEALATFPDLTTECLRNRETVRLFWQKFWDFYTEKRSETCRQTTVINDWTREWTQFVRAVLEGSGLFAYCVGQFPGPDSDSDNRNPKSLENLLCALPTERLSDEEALKFLSIKIPEALECVKAWAQKKTSEIMGRRRSRKRAALTGQIRVLGNSRKLVSRDNPDHYANACATFEHHGFLTRNEMKSLFVLYPADLGLVAEELGLPTTTSLLPHAALLVAEHSELTPSMLENLELWNERGKLTGLSRQQQGLYYLRAPKFRSGKRTGYKTILLNRRSLRIIREILVLTREIRDYLRVRHRPDWRKLFITCGEAFSPPTAVGRFSTLTSSGEYTAKLVQEFSKTLRIPTASAAEFVRRFSLRSVRSTKALCVFLNTHSEAEMAKALGQTGVRNDVLERYLPQLSGCSSASDGFEYFTHIKSYRQ
;
A
#
# COMPACT_ATOMS: atom_id res chain seq x y z
N MET A 1 -14.33 -3.77 -6.30
CA MET A 1 -14.53 -2.41 -6.84
C MET A 1 -16.04 -2.24 -6.99
N LYS A 2 -16.63 -1.29 -6.25
CA LYS A 2 -18.08 -1.08 -6.20
C LYS A 2 -18.43 0.13 -7.05
N THR A 3 -19.50 0.03 -7.84
CA THR A 3 -19.90 1.00 -8.88
C THR A 3 -20.86 2.06 -8.35
N LYS A 4 -20.93 3.20 -9.05
CA LYS A 4 -21.82 4.36 -8.81
C LYS A 4 -23.31 4.01 -8.59
N ALA A 5 -23.77 2.86 -9.07
CA ALA A 5 -25.13 2.37 -8.88
C ALA A 5 -25.52 2.13 -7.40
N GLU A 6 -24.57 1.81 -6.50
CA GLU A 6 -24.88 1.47 -5.10
C GLU A 6 -25.31 2.68 -4.24
N ILE A 7 -24.93 3.92 -4.60
CA ILE A 7 -25.32 5.12 -3.83
C ILE A 7 -26.83 5.40 -3.95
N HIS A 8 -27.42 5.06 -5.11
CA HIS A 8 -28.83 5.28 -5.42
C HIS A 8 -29.71 4.04 -5.13
N SER A 9 -29.14 3.01 -4.51
CA SER A 9 -29.88 1.81 -4.11
C SER A 9 -31.02 2.14 -3.14
N PRO A 10 -32.25 1.64 -3.35
CA PRO A 10 -33.35 1.84 -2.41
C PRO A 10 -33.15 1.06 -1.09
N ALA A 11 -32.19 0.12 -1.06
CA ALA A 11 -31.90 -0.72 0.08
C ALA A 11 -31.56 0.07 1.35
N ILE A 12 -32.00 -0.44 2.51
CA ILE A 12 -31.58 0.05 3.83
C ILE A 12 -30.15 -0.40 4.09
N ILE A 13 -29.86 -1.71 4.04
CA ILE A 13 -28.51 -2.25 4.21
C ILE A 13 -27.86 -2.34 2.83
N ARG A 14 -27.04 -1.34 2.49
CA ARG A 14 -26.31 -1.26 1.20
C ARG A 14 -24.95 -1.95 1.22
N ASP A 15 -24.36 -2.11 2.41
CA ASP A 15 -23.12 -2.85 2.58
C ASP A 15 -23.16 -3.74 3.83
N VAL A 16 -23.15 -5.05 3.60
CA VAL A 16 -23.25 -6.07 4.64
C VAL A 16 -21.98 -6.14 5.50
N SER A 17 -20.83 -5.62 5.03
CA SER A 17 -19.64 -5.53 5.87
C SER A 17 -19.82 -4.59 7.06
N LEU A 18 -20.77 -3.64 6.98
CA LEU A 18 -21.08 -2.71 8.05
C LEU A 18 -21.84 -3.36 9.21
N LEU A 19 -22.47 -4.50 8.99
CA LEU A 19 -23.21 -5.21 10.03
C LEU A 19 -22.29 -5.72 11.15
N GLY A 20 -21.01 -5.99 10.86
CA GLY A 20 -20.04 -6.38 11.89
C GLY A 20 -19.61 -5.22 12.80
N GLN A 21 -19.91 -3.97 12.43
CA GLN A 21 -19.50 -2.76 13.16
C GLN A 21 -20.64 -2.15 13.99
N ARG A 22 -21.86 -2.68 13.88
CA ARG A 22 -23.05 -2.15 14.55
C ARG A 22 -23.45 -3.04 15.71
N LEU A 23 -23.69 -2.43 16.87
CA LEU A 23 -24.17 -3.13 18.05
C LEU A 23 -25.68 -3.41 17.90
N PRO A 24 -26.13 -4.68 18.02
CA PRO A 24 -27.55 -5.03 17.98
C PRO A 24 -28.21 -4.63 19.31
N ARG A 25 -28.72 -3.40 19.41
CA ARG A 25 -29.27 -2.83 20.66
C ARG A 25 -30.73 -3.22 20.89
N ASP A 26 -31.49 -3.48 19.83
CA ASP A 26 -32.93 -3.75 19.90
C ASP A 26 -33.27 -5.22 20.16
N LEU A 27 -32.25 -6.02 20.50
CA LEU A 27 -32.36 -7.46 20.75
C LEU A 27 -31.85 -7.80 22.16
N PRO A 28 -32.66 -8.43 23.02
CA PRO A 28 -32.23 -8.91 24.32
C PRO A 28 -31.01 -9.84 24.22
N GLY A 29 -30.08 -9.76 25.17
CA GLY A 29 -28.84 -10.53 25.17
C GLY A 29 -29.04 -12.03 24.99
N GLN A 30 -30.00 -12.60 25.74
CA GLN A 30 -30.35 -14.01 25.69
C GLN A 30 -30.87 -14.45 24.30
N VAL A 31 -31.64 -13.59 23.64
CA VAL A 31 -32.14 -13.86 22.28
C VAL A 31 -30.99 -13.91 21.28
N ARG A 32 -30.02 -12.99 21.39
CA ARG A 32 -28.84 -12.96 20.52
C ARG A 32 -28.01 -14.23 20.67
N GLU A 33 -27.71 -14.62 21.89
CA GLU A 33 -26.94 -15.83 22.20
C GLU A 33 -27.65 -17.09 21.68
N LYS A 34 -28.97 -17.15 21.83
CA LYS A 34 -29.75 -18.28 21.35
C LYS A 34 -29.75 -18.39 19.82
N ILE A 35 -29.86 -17.28 19.09
CA ILE A 35 -29.76 -17.28 17.62
C ILE A 35 -28.36 -17.70 17.16
N VAL A 36 -27.31 -17.17 17.79
CA VAL A 36 -25.91 -17.49 17.43
C VAL A 36 -25.61 -18.97 17.70
N SER A 37 -25.91 -19.46 18.89
CA SER A 37 -25.70 -20.87 19.25
C SER A 37 -26.51 -21.82 18.36
N THR A 38 -27.74 -21.46 17.99
CA THR A 38 -28.54 -22.24 17.04
C THR A 38 -27.85 -22.30 15.67
N CYS A 39 -27.32 -21.19 15.16
CA CYS A 39 -26.55 -21.16 13.91
C CYS A 39 -25.27 -22.02 13.98
N GLU A 40 -24.58 -22.02 15.11
CA GLU A 40 -23.36 -22.81 15.33
C GLU A 40 -23.63 -24.31 15.33
N ASN A 41 -24.79 -24.70 15.86
CA ASN A 41 -25.25 -26.09 15.95
C ASN A 41 -25.88 -26.63 14.65
N LEU A 42 -26.08 -25.79 13.63
CA LEU A 42 -26.57 -26.28 12.33
C LEU A 42 -25.57 -27.26 11.69
N ARG A 43 -26.13 -28.27 11.00
CA ARG A 43 -25.37 -29.37 10.37
C ARG A 43 -24.31 -28.89 9.38
N GLN A 44 -24.54 -27.76 8.71
CA GLN A 44 -23.65 -27.27 7.66
C GLN A 44 -22.66 -26.23 8.20
N LYS A 45 -21.36 -26.59 8.23
CA LYS A 45 -20.29 -25.74 8.78
C LYS A 45 -20.23 -24.33 8.18
N SER A 46 -20.57 -24.17 6.90
CA SER A 46 -20.59 -22.86 6.23
C SER A 46 -21.64 -21.90 6.78
N TYR A 47 -22.62 -22.36 7.56
CA TYR A 47 -23.68 -21.50 8.11
C TYR A 47 -23.27 -20.80 9.41
N ARG A 48 -22.24 -21.31 10.10
CA ARG A 48 -21.80 -20.82 11.42
C ARG A 48 -21.36 -19.36 11.39
N GLU A 49 -20.70 -18.95 10.30
CA GLU A 49 -20.20 -17.57 10.10
C GLU A 49 -21.31 -16.52 9.92
N TYR A 50 -22.57 -16.95 9.74
CA TYR A 50 -23.71 -16.06 9.49
C TYR A 50 -24.48 -15.65 10.74
N GLY A 51 -24.27 -16.33 11.88
CA GLY A 51 -25.05 -16.09 13.10
C GLY A 51 -24.98 -14.64 13.59
N SER A 52 -23.78 -14.09 13.73
CA SER A 52 -23.58 -12.69 14.15
C SER A 52 -24.20 -11.69 13.18
N ARG A 53 -24.07 -11.93 11.86
CA ARG A 53 -24.64 -11.07 10.82
C ARG A 53 -26.16 -11.13 10.79
N LEU A 54 -26.74 -12.31 11.01
CA LEU A 54 -28.19 -12.49 11.14
C LEU A 54 -28.74 -11.73 12.34
N VAL A 55 -28.06 -11.78 13.49
CA VAL A 55 -28.44 -11.00 14.67
C VAL A 55 -28.44 -9.50 14.38
N THR A 56 -27.39 -8.95 13.76
CA THR A 56 -27.39 -7.51 13.41
C THR A 56 -28.45 -7.17 12.38
N THR A 57 -28.68 -8.05 11.39
CA THR A 57 -29.73 -7.85 10.38
C THR A 57 -31.12 -7.89 11.01
N PHE A 58 -31.31 -8.74 12.01
CA PHE A 58 -32.57 -8.81 12.74
C PHE A 58 -32.77 -7.58 13.62
N SER A 59 -31.73 -7.06 14.26
CA SER A 59 -31.79 -5.78 14.99
C SER A 59 -32.21 -4.64 14.05
N CYS A 60 -31.64 -4.59 12.84
CA CYS A 60 -32.04 -3.63 11.82
C CYS A 60 -33.52 -3.75 11.49
N TYR A 61 -33.99 -4.98 11.23
CA TYR A 61 -35.39 -5.25 10.92
C TYR A 61 -36.33 -4.75 12.02
N LEU A 62 -36.05 -5.08 13.29
CA LEU A 62 -36.88 -4.66 14.42
C LEU A 62 -36.89 -3.14 14.56
N ALA A 63 -35.72 -2.50 14.44
CA ALA A 63 -35.60 -1.05 14.52
C ALA A 63 -36.41 -0.32 13.43
N VAL A 64 -36.34 -0.78 12.18
CA VAL A 64 -37.01 -0.09 11.06
C VAL A 64 -38.49 -0.41 10.95
N THR A 65 -38.95 -1.56 11.47
CA THR A 65 -40.37 -1.95 11.43
C THR A 65 -41.13 -1.57 12.70
N GLY A 66 -40.45 -1.40 13.83
CA GLY A 66 -41.08 -1.26 15.14
C GLY A 66 -41.67 -2.56 15.68
N ASP A 67 -41.43 -3.70 15.03
CA ASP A 67 -41.82 -5.01 15.56
C ASP A 67 -41.07 -5.27 16.88
N ALA A 68 -41.77 -5.84 17.86
CA ALA A 68 -41.20 -6.26 19.14
C ALA A 68 -41.23 -7.78 19.27
N ILE A 69 -40.23 -8.33 19.95
CA ILE A 69 -40.13 -9.76 20.26
C ILE A 69 -40.26 -9.98 21.76
N SER A 70 -40.83 -11.12 22.16
CA SER A 70 -40.82 -11.55 23.56
C SER A 70 -39.50 -12.20 23.94
N ASP A 71 -39.07 -12.04 25.19
CA ASP A 71 -37.87 -12.68 25.74
C ASP A 71 -37.93 -14.21 25.62
N HIS A 72 -39.13 -14.79 25.70
CA HIS A 72 -39.35 -16.19 25.39
C HIS A 72 -39.42 -16.42 23.87
N LEU A 73 -38.27 -16.74 23.28
CA LEU A 73 -38.09 -16.98 21.84
C LEU A 73 -39.12 -17.96 21.21
N PRO A 74 -39.42 -19.13 21.79
CA PRO A 74 -40.36 -20.12 21.22
C PRO A 74 -41.82 -19.67 21.09
N HIS A 75 -42.16 -18.44 21.51
CA HIS A 75 -43.50 -17.91 21.40
C HIS A 75 -43.93 -17.69 19.93
N HIS A 76 -45.14 -18.12 19.53
CA HIS A 76 -45.68 -17.99 18.16
C HIS A 76 -45.57 -16.56 17.59
N LYS A 77 -45.75 -15.51 18.40
CA LYS A 77 -45.58 -14.13 17.91
C LYS A 77 -44.18 -13.87 17.33
N ASN A 78 -43.13 -14.47 17.89
CA ASN A 78 -41.77 -14.32 17.39
C ASN A 78 -41.55 -15.08 16.07
N SER A 79 -42.22 -16.21 15.87
CA SER A 79 -42.18 -16.99 14.62
C SER A 79 -42.69 -16.14 13.44
N VAL A 80 -43.79 -15.40 13.65
CA VAL A 80 -44.37 -14.48 12.66
C VAL A 80 -43.41 -13.34 12.31
N VAL A 81 -42.77 -12.74 13.31
CA VAL A 81 -41.77 -11.68 13.11
C VAL A 81 -40.55 -12.22 12.33
N TRP A 82 -40.10 -13.44 12.65
CA TRP A 82 -39.00 -14.09 11.95
C TRP A 82 -39.32 -14.43 10.49
N LEU A 83 -40.55 -14.87 10.20
CA LEU A 83 -41.04 -15.08 8.83
C LEU A 83 -41.03 -13.80 8.01
N ARG A 84 -41.35 -12.65 8.62
CA ARG A 84 -41.26 -11.34 7.96
C ARG A 84 -39.81 -10.91 7.74
N LEU A 85 -38.89 -11.21 8.66
CA LEU A 85 -37.45 -11.04 8.44
C LEU A 85 -36.97 -11.82 7.21
N ILE A 86 -37.42 -13.06 7.02
CA ILE A 86 -37.09 -13.86 5.83
C ILE A 86 -37.59 -13.16 4.55
N GLY A 87 -38.79 -12.56 4.60
CA GLY A 87 -39.30 -11.68 3.55
C GLY A 87 -38.39 -10.46 3.29
N ALA A 88 -37.99 -9.76 4.36
CA ALA A 88 -37.10 -8.60 4.28
C ALA A 88 -35.74 -8.94 3.65
N LEU A 89 -35.11 -10.05 4.07
CA LEU A 89 -33.86 -10.55 3.47
C LEU A 89 -33.95 -10.77 1.96
N ASN A 90 -35.15 -11.04 1.44
CA ASN A 90 -35.42 -11.26 0.03
C ASN A 90 -35.97 -10.04 -0.72
N SER A 91 -36.24 -8.92 -0.04
CA SER A 91 -36.63 -7.67 -0.69
C SER A 91 -35.41 -6.86 -1.16
N ALA A 92 -35.55 -6.17 -2.29
CA ALA A 92 -34.51 -5.27 -2.79
C ALA A 92 -34.46 -3.93 -2.01
N THR A 93 -35.52 -3.60 -1.26
CA THR A 93 -35.61 -2.35 -0.47
C THR A 93 -35.02 -2.49 0.93
N PHE A 94 -34.80 -3.71 1.42
CA PHE A 94 -34.23 -3.93 2.76
C PHE A 94 -32.71 -4.14 2.74
N VAL A 95 -32.21 -5.10 1.95
CA VAL A 95 -30.79 -5.45 1.91
C VAL A 95 -30.30 -5.63 0.47
N GLU A 96 -29.15 -5.06 0.15
CA GLU A 96 -28.47 -5.23 -1.12
C GLU A 96 -27.49 -6.41 -1.02
N LEU A 97 -27.78 -7.47 -1.77
CA LEU A 97 -27.03 -8.72 -1.73
C LEU A 97 -26.97 -9.35 -3.13
N PRO A 98 -25.82 -9.92 -3.52
CA PRO A 98 -25.76 -10.83 -4.66
C PRO A 98 -26.74 -11.98 -4.48
N ALA A 99 -27.34 -12.46 -5.57
CA ALA A 99 -28.39 -13.50 -5.54
C ALA A 99 -27.96 -14.74 -4.74
N GLN A 100 -26.74 -15.24 -4.96
CA GLN A 100 -26.20 -16.40 -4.23
C GLN A 100 -26.13 -16.16 -2.71
N THR A 101 -25.63 -14.99 -2.30
CA THR A 101 -25.54 -14.61 -0.89
C THR A 101 -26.92 -14.46 -0.26
N ARG A 102 -27.88 -13.86 -0.98
CA ARG A 102 -29.28 -13.72 -0.54
C ARG A 102 -29.92 -15.08 -0.27
N TYR A 103 -29.74 -16.05 -1.16
CA TYR A 103 -30.27 -17.40 -0.97
C TYR A 103 -29.65 -18.10 0.23
N LEU A 104 -28.36 -17.88 0.47
CA LEU A 104 -27.67 -18.45 1.63
C LEU A 104 -28.20 -17.87 2.94
N TYR A 105 -28.33 -16.53 3.06
CA TYR A 105 -28.94 -15.88 4.23
C TYR A 105 -30.36 -16.39 4.49
N SER A 106 -31.15 -16.55 3.43
CA SER A 106 -32.53 -17.05 3.53
C SER A 106 -32.58 -18.48 4.02
N ARG A 107 -31.70 -19.37 3.49
CA ARG A 107 -31.57 -20.75 3.97
C ARG A 107 -31.21 -20.80 5.44
N VAL A 108 -30.17 -20.06 5.85
CA VAL A 108 -29.76 -20.05 7.26
C VAL A 108 -30.90 -19.55 8.15
N ALA A 109 -31.58 -18.47 7.78
CA ALA A 109 -32.71 -17.96 8.55
C ALA A 109 -33.88 -18.97 8.65
N ILE A 110 -34.17 -19.72 7.59
CA ILE A 110 -35.21 -20.76 7.59
C ILE A 110 -34.81 -21.93 8.50
N GLU A 111 -33.58 -22.44 8.40
CA GLU A 111 -33.13 -23.54 9.26
C GLU A 111 -33.11 -23.12 10.74
N VAL A 112 -32.66 -21.90 11.05
CA VAL A 112 -32.77 -21.34 12.41
C VAL A 112 -34.23 -21.29 12.85
N GLY A 113 -35.13 -20.89 11.96
CA GLY A 113 -36.57 -20.87 12.23
C GLY A 113 -37.14 -22.24 12.58
N ARG A 114 -36.73 -23.29 11.87
CA ARG A 114 -37.17 -24.68 12.13
C ARG A 114 -36.69 -25.20 13.48
N GLU A 115 -35.47 -24.85 13.88
CA GLU A 115 -34.92 -25.25 15.17
C GLU A 115 -35.54 -24.47 16.34
N LEU A 116 -35.81 -23.17 16.16
CA LEU A 116 -36.39 -22.33 17.22
C LEU A 116 -37.91 -22.49 17.36
N TRP A 117 -38.61 -22.85 16.29
CA TRP A 117 -40.06 -23.03 16.24
C TRP A 117 -40.45 -24.31 15.47
N PRO A 118 -40.16 -25.51 16.01
CA PRO A 118 -40.40 -26.79 15.31
C PRO A 118 -41.89 -27.06 15.05
N GLU A 119 -42.77 -26.62 15.95
CA GLU A 119 -44.22 -26.77 15.82
C GLU A 119 -44.84 -25.87 14.73
N GLU A 120 -44.07 -24.90 14.21
CA GLU A 120 -44.54 -24.00 13.18
C GLU A 120 -44.36 -24.58 11.78
N GLY A 121 -45.44 -25.19 11.27
CA GLY A 121 -45.50 -25.75 9.91
C GLY A 121 -45.15 -24.73 8.81
N ALA A 122 -45.27 -23.43 9.08
CA ALA A 122 -44.91 -22.37 8.15
C ALA A 122 -43.45 -22.46 7.67
N PHE A 123 -42.48 -22.83 8.52
CA PHE A 123 -41.06 -22.94 8.12
C PHE A 123 -40.76 -24.20 7.28
N HIS A 124 -41.56 -25.25 7.45
CA HIS A 124 -41.47 -26.49 6.68
C HIS A 124 -42.05 -26.31 5.27
N ASN A 125 -43.06 -25.46 5.13
CA ASN A 125 -43.73 -25.17 3.86
C ASN A 125 -43.00 -24.16 2.96
N ILE A 126 -41.88 -23.57 3.42
CA ILE A 126 -41.08 -22.66 2.59
C ILE A 126 -40.20 -23.48 1.64
N THR A 127 -40.60 -23.55 0.37
CA THR A 127 -39.74 -24.05 -0.70
C THR A 127 -38.63 -23.06 -1.02
N ILE A 128 -37.38 -23.55 -1.15
CA ILE A 128 -36.21 -22.73 -1.47
C ILE A 128 -35.68 -23.14 -2.85
N SER A 129 -35.35 -22.16 -3.70
CA SER A 129 -34.66 -22.38 -4.97
C SER A 129 -33.31 -21.64 -4.97
N SER A 130 -32.32 -22.22 -5.63
CA SER A 130 -31.00 -21.60 -5.85
C SER A 130 -30.94 -20.73 -7.11
N LEU A 131 -32.01 -20.70 -7.91
CA LEU A 131 -32.07 -20.04 -9.22
C LEU A 131 -33.00 -18.82 -9.23
N ALA A 132 -34.10 -18.84 -8.45
CA ALA A 132 -35.07 -17.75 -8.41
C ALA A 132 -35.89 -17.75 -7.12
N PRO A 133 -36.48 -16.60 -6.70
CA PRO A 133 -37.43 -16.56 -5.57
C PRO A 133 -38.67 -17.42 -5.84
N THR A 134 -38.97 -18.34 -4.92
CA THR A 134 -40.15 -19.21 -4.97
C THR A 134 -41.44 -18.44 -4.64
N PRO A 135 -42.64 -18.96 -4.98
CA PRO A 135 -43.91 -18.31 -4.64
C PRO A 135 -44.08 -18.03 -3.15
N SER A 136 -43.63 -18.96 -2.28
CA SER A 136 -43.66 -18.80 -0.82
C SER A 136 -42.80 -17.61 -0.35
N ILE A 137 -41.58 -17.47 -0.88
CA ILE A 137 -40.70 -16.33 -0.59
C ILE A 137 -41.30 -15.03 -1.13
N LYS A 138 -41.86 -15.01 -2.34
CA LYS A 138 -42.52 -13.82 -2.92
C LYS A 138 -43.68 -13.34 -2.05
N ALA A 139 -44.45 -14.25 -1.45
CA ALA A 139 -45.52 -13.88 -0.52
C ALA A 139 -44.96 -13.23 0.76
N LEU A 140 -43.86 -13.73 1.31
CA LEU A 140 -43.19 -13.11 2.47
C LEU A 140 -42.60 -11.73 2.14
N VAL A 141 -42.02 -11.56 0.94
CA VAL A 141 -41.53 -10.26 0.47
C VAL A 141 -42.67 -9.24 0.43
N LYS A 142 -43.83 -9.58 -0.14
CA LYS A 142 -45.00 -8.70 -0.16
C LYS A 142 -45.48 -8.32 1.25
N LYS A 143 -45.44 -9.25 2.20
CA LYS A 143 -45.80 -8.98 3.61
C LYS A 143 -44.86 -7.97 4.26
N PHE A 144 -43.57 -8.04 3.95
CA PHE A 144 -42.58 -7.06 4.44
C PHE A 144 -42.77 -5.70 3.76
N GLU A 145 -42.90 -5.66 2.43
CA GLU A 145 -43.02 -4.41 1.67
C GLU A 145 -44.30 -3.62 1.97
N ALA A 146 -45.30 -4.27 2.56
CA ALA A 146 -46.51 -3.61 3.06
C ALA A 146 -46.33 -2.89 4.42
N ILE A 147 -45.21 -3.12 5.12
CA ILE A 147 -44.96 -2.51 6.44
C ILE A 147 -44.48 -1.07 6.25
N LYS A 148 -45.14 -0.12 6.95
CA LYS A 148 -44.65 1.26 7.04
C LYS A 148 -43.41 1.30 7.92
N LEU A 149 -42.28 1.71 7.33
CA LEU A 149 -41.01 1.77 8.02
C LEU A 149 -40.84 3.09 8.80
N ASN A 150 -40.03 3.03 9.86
CA ASN A 150 -39.58 4.21 10.60
C ASN A 150 -38.47 4.93 9.82
N ASP A 151 -38.78 6.11 9.28
CA ASP A 151 -37.87 6.88 8.43
C ASP A 151 -36.55 7.26 9.12
N GLU A 152 -36.57 7.57 10.42
CA GLU A 152 -35.36 7.91 11.18
C GLU A 152 -34.43 6.70 11.32
N GLN A 153 -35.00 5.54 11.62
CA GLN A 153 -34.24 4.29 11.69
C GLN A 153 -33.74 3.86 10.32
N VAL A 154 -34.54 4.05 9.26
CA VAL A 154 -34.09 3.80 7.88
C VAL A 154 -32.87 4.66 7.55
N LEU A 155 -32.87 5.96 7.90
CA LEU A 155 -31.71 6.84 7.70
C LEU A 155 -30.48 6.38 8.49
N LEU A 156 -30.66 6.02 9.76
CA LEU A 156 -29.58 5.50 10.62
C LEU A 156 -28.96 4.23 10.04
N TRP A 157 -29.80 3.29 9.59
CA TRP A 157 -29.35 2.00 9.08
C TRP A 157 -28.81 2.07 7.65
N ARG A 158 -29.19 3.06 6.84
CA ARG A 158 -28.60 3.35 5.52
C ARG A 158 -27.12 3.70 5.58
N GLY A 159 -26.66 4.27 6.69
CA GLY A 159 -25.27 4.64 6.87
C GLY A 159 -24.83 5.82 5.99
N TRP A 160 -23.52 6.04 5.91
CA TRP A 160 -22.93 7.27 5.37
C TRP A 160 -21.85 6.99 4.32
N PRO A 161 -22.21 6.92 3.01
CA PRO A 161 -21.27 6.63 1.94
C PRO A 161 -20.54 7.89 1.46
N LEU A 162 -19.22 7.81 1.30
CA LEU A 162 -18.37 8.82 0.67
C LEU A 162 -17.98 8.37 -0.73
N GLU A 163 -18.25 9.19 -1.73
CA GLU A 163 -17.72 9.01 -3.08
C GLU A 163 -16.47 9.88 -3.26
N ASP A 164 -15.35 9.27 -3.68
CA ASP A 164 -14.16 10.03 -4.06
C ASP A 164 -14.24 10.56 -5.50
N ALA A 165 -13.34 11.48 -5.87
CA ALA A 165 -13.30 12.02 -7.24
C ALA A 165 -13.02 10.95 -8.34
N GLY A 166 -12.64 9.72 -7.95
CA GLY A 166 -12.44 8.57 -8.82
C GLY A 166 -13.64 7.61 -8.86
N GLY A 167 -14.76 7.92 -8.19
CA GLY A 167 -15.97 7.10 -8.15
C GLY A 167 -15.91 5.91 -7.18
N HIS A 168 -14.94 5.86 -6.26
CA HIS A 168 -14.89 4.81 -5.24
C HIS A 168 -15.73 5.20 -4.02
N ILE A 169 -16.50 4.22 -3.53
CA ILE A 169 -17.37 4.38 -2.36
C ILE A 169 -16.65 3.89 -1.10
N ARG A 170 -16.68 4.69 -0.02
CA ARG A 170 -16.25 4.31 1.33
C ARG A 170 -17.32 4.64 2.36
N TRP A 171 -17.57 3.74 3.29
CA TRP A 171 -18.58 3.94 4.33
C TRP A 171 -17.98 4.47 5.62
N LEU A 172 -18.53 5.54 6.18
CA LEU A 172 -18.12 6.07 7.48
C LEU A 172 -18.86 5.37 8.62
N PRO A 173 -18.17 4.97 9.70
CA PRO A 173 -18.77 4.29 10.84
C PRO A 173 -19.47 5.27 11.82
N LEU A 174 -20.34 6.16 11.33
CA LEU A 174 -20.98 7.19 12.16
C LEU A 174 -22.19 6.68 12.98
N HIS A 175 -22.51 5.38 12.91
CA HIS A 175 -23.68 4.81 13.59
C HIS A 175 -23.61 5.02 15.12
N SER A 176 -22.47 4.69 15.74
CA SER A 176 -22.28 4.88 17.18
C SER A 176 -22.24 6.36 17.57
N VAL A 177 -21.79 7.24 16.67
CA VAL A 177 -21.81 8.69 16.88
C VAL A 177 -23.24 9.22 16.84
N ALA A 178 -24.07 8.76 15.89
CA ALA A 178 -25.47 9.16 15.78
C ALA A 178 -26.29 8.73 17.00
N ILE A 179 -26.04 7.53 17.53
CA ILE A 179 -26.72 7.07 18.75
C ILE A 179 -26.29 7.91 19.96
N ARG A 180 -25.01 8.29 20.06
CA ARG A 180 -24.48 8.98 21.22
C ARG A 180 -24.76 10.48 21.23
N HIS A 181 -24.55 11.15 20.09
CA HIS A 181 -24.59 12.61 19.95
C HIS A 181 -25.80 13.09 19.15
N GLY A 182 -26.67 12.17 18.73
CA GLY A 182 -27.87 12.45 17.94
C GLY A 182 -27.64 12.46 16.43
N MET A 183 -28.71 12.18 15.68
CA MET A 183 -28.71 12.18 14.21
C MET A 183 -28.34 13.54 13.59
N PRO A 184 -28.75 14.70 14.15
CA PRO A 184 -28.34 16.00 13.60
C PRO A 184 -26.82 16.22 13.65
N PHE A 185 -26.15 15.80 14.72
CA PHE A 185 -24.70 15.92 14.85
C PHE A 185 -23.98 15.02 13.84
N ALA A 186 -24.39 13.75 13.75
CA ALA A 186 -23.79 12.79 12.81
C ALA A 186 -24.00 13.19 11.34
N SER A 187 -25.19 13.71 10.99
CA SER A 187 -25.50 14.17 9.63
C SER A 187 -24.64 15.37 9.24
N LYS A 188 -24.53 16.37 10.12
CA LYS A 188 -23.68 17.54 9.88
C LYS A 188 -22.21 17.14 9.76
N LEU A 189 -21.73 16.22 10.62
CA LEU A 189 -20.35 15.73 10.56
C LEU A 189 -20.08 15.00 9.24
N TYR A 190 -21.04 14.18 8.79
CA TYR A 190 -20.97 13.53 7.49
C TYR A 190 -20.88 14.53 6.33
N GLU A 191 -21.75 15.53 6.29
CA GLU A 191 -21.76 16.56 5.22
C GLU A 191 -20.42 17.29 5.12
N ILE A 192 -19.86 17.68 6.27
CA ILE A 192 -18.56 18.33 6.37
C ILE A 192 -17.45 17.43 5.79
N ILE A 193 -17.42 16.15 6.18
CA ILE A 193 -16.44 15.19 5.67
C ILE A 193 -16.65 14.93 4.18
N ALA A 194 -17.89 14.76 3.73
CA ALA A 194 -18.26 14.46 2.35
C ALA A 194 -17.88 15.60 1.40
N ASN A 195 -18.12 16.85 1.81
CA ASN A 195 -17.73 18.03 1.03
C ASN A 195 -16.21 18.15 0.87
N TYR A 196 -15.44 17.83 1.92
CA TYR A 196 -13.99 17.77 1.81
C TYR A 196 -13.51 16.61 0.93
N TRP A 197 -14.18 15.46 1.02
CA TRP A 197 -13.77 14.23 0.34
C TRP A 197 -14.06 14.27 -1.16
N SER A 198 -15.19 14.84 -1.57
CA SER A 198 -15.63 14.91 -2.98
C SER A 198 -14.68 15.71 -3.87
N GLY A 199 -14.07 16.78 -3.34
CA GLY A 199 -13.05 17.58 -4.03
C GLY A 199 -11.64 16.98 -4.04
N SER A 200 -11.43 15.85 -3.35
CA SER A 200 -10.12 15.29 -3.09
C SER A 200 -9.85 14.03 -3.92
N ARG A 201 -8.64 13.93 -4.49
CA ARG A 201 -8.11 12.66 -5.05
C ARG A 201 -7.47 11.77 -3.98
N ARG A 202 -7.49 12.19 -2.71
CA ARG A 202 -6.90 11.42 -1.61
C ARG A 202 -7.80 10.22 -1.31
N GLN A 203 -7.16 9.07 -1.13
CA GLN A 203 -7.87 7.81 -0.88
C GLN A 203 -8.09 7.52 0.61
N LYS A 204 -7.45 8.27 1.53
CA LYS A 204 -7.51 8.02 2.98
C LYS A 204 -7.20 9.30 3.77
N ILE A 205 -7.81 9.41 4.94
CA ILE A 205 -7.35 10.30 6.03
C ILE A 205 -6.97 9.37 7.19
N GLY A 206 -5.68 9.32 7.54
CA GLY A 206 -5.10 8.31 8.43
C GLY A 206 -5.83 8.16 9.78
N ALA A 207 -6.16 9.28 10.42
CA ALA A 207 -6.74 9.32 11.76
C ALA A 207 -8.29 9.31 11.80
N LEU A 208 -8.98 9.40 10.66
CA LEU A 208 -10.43 9.62 10.63
C LEU A 208 -11.24 8.49 11.29
N ALA A 209 -10.86 7.23 11.08
CA ALA A 209 -11.58 6.10 11.68
C ALA A 209 -11.47 6.09 13.22
N LEU A 210 -10.25 6.31 13.73
CA LEU A 210 -9.98 6.39 15.18
C LEU A 210 -10.61 7.63 15.80
N PHE A 211 -10.70 8.72 15.05
CA PHE A 211 -11.42 9.92 15.48
C PHE A 211 -12.91 9.65 15.67
N ILE A 212 -13.56 8.99 14.69
CA ILE A 212 -14.97 8.61 14.81
C ILE A 212 -15.19 7.65 15.99
N GLU A 213 -14.26 6.73 16.21
CA GLU A 213 -14.27 5.84 17.38
C GLU A 213 -14.16 6.64 18.70
N ALA A 214 -13.23 7.58 18.80
CA ALA A 214 -13.05 8.43 19.98
C ALA A 214 -14.30 9.26 20.28
N LEU A 215 -14.95 9.82 19.24
CA LEU A 215 -16.24 10.52 19.40
C LEU A 215 -17.32 9.60 19.98
N ALA A 216 -17.31 8.31 19.65
CA ALA A 216 -18.28 7.35 20.14
C ALA A 216 -17.96 6.84 21.56
N THR A 217 -16.69 6.72 21.94
CA THR A 217 -16.28 5.99 23.16
C THR A 217 -15.92 6.87 24.35
N PHE A 218 -15.40 8.08 24.15
CA PHE A 218 -14.88 8.90 25.26
C PHE A 218 -15.98 9.33 26.25
N PRO A 219 -16.03 8.82 27.49
CA PRO A 219 -17.20 8.94 28.37
C PRO A 219 -17.62 10.38 28.67
N ASP A 220 -16.66 11.28 28.85
CA ASP A 220 -16.91 12.69 29.24
C ASP A 220 -17.26 13.61 28.08
N LEU A 221 -17.40 13.07 26.86
CA LEU A 221 -17.60 13.87 25.67
C LEU A 221 -19.08 14.19 25.43
N THR A 222 -19.42 15.49 25.41
CA THR A 222 -20.70 16.03 24.93
C THR A 222 -20.50 16.94 23.71
N THR A 223 -21.59 17.22 22.98
CA THR A 223 -21.54 18.14 21.82
C THR A 223 -21.20 19.58 22.22
N GLU A 224 -21.47 19.97 23.47
CA GLU A 224 -21.13 21.29 24.01
C GLU A 224 -19.63 21.41 24.27
N CYS A 225 -18.99 20.35 24.78
CA CYS A 225 -17.53 20.30 24.97
C CYS A 225 -16.77 20.53 23.66
N LEU A 226 -17.30 20.09 22.52
CA LEU A 226 -16.70 20.28 21.20
C LEU A 226 -16.84 21.73 20.70
N ARG A 227 -17.86 22.46 21.14
CA ARG A 227 -18.13 23.86 20.77
C ARG A 227 -17.50 24.87 21.71
N ASN A 228 -17.00 24.44 22.87
CA ASN A 228 -16.27 25.29 23.79
C ASN A 228 -14.76 25.21 23.51
N ARG A 229 -14.13 26.40 23.36
CA ARG A 229 -12.72 26.59 22.98
C ARG A 229 -11.72 25.98 23.97
N GLU A 230 -12.04 25.92 25.26
CA GLU A 230 -11.14 25.39 26.28
C GLU A 230 -11.22 23.85 26.34
N THR A 231 -12.43 23.31 26.33
CA THR A 231 -12.68 21.88 26.41
C THR A 231 -12.33 21.13 25.11
N VAL A 232 -12.46 21.78 23.95
CA VAL A 232 -12.08 21.15 22.66
C VAL A 232 -10.58 20.89 22.57
N ARG A 233 -9.75 21.72 23.23
CA ARG A 233 -8.30 21.51 23.31
C ARG A 233 -7.97 20.25 24.11
N LEU A 234 -8.62 20.05 25.25
CA LEU A 234 -8.46 18.84 26.07
C LEU A 234 -8.92 17.59 25.31
N PHE A 235 -9.99 17.70 24.55
CA PHE A 235 -10.43 16.63 23.64
C PHE A 235 -9.35 16.29 22.61
N TRP A 236 -8.77 17.28 21.93
CA TRP A 236 -7.70 17.03 20.94
C TRP A 236 -6.46 16.40 21.57
N GLN A 237 -6.11 16.77 22.80
CA GLN A 237 -5.01 16.18 23.54
C GLN A 237 -5.30 14.71 23.89
N LYS A 238 -6.47 14.44 24.49
CA LYS A 238 -6.91 13.06 24.79
C LYS A 238 -6.99 12.20 23.54
N PHE A 239 -7.40 12.79 22.41
CA PHE A 239 -7.44 12.09 21.13
C PHE A 239 -6.03 11.81 20.57
N TRP A 240 -5.08 12.73 20.74
CA TRP A 240 -3.67 12.49 20.35
C TRP A 240 -3.08 11.30 21.10
N ASP A 241 -3.30 11.21 22.41
CA ASP A 241 -2.79 10.11 23.24
C ASP A 241 -3.40 8.77 22.78
N PHE A 242 -4.73 8.73 22.64
CA PHE A 242 -5.46 7.56 22.12
C PHE A 242 -4.99 7.14 20.72
N TYR A 243 -4.82 8.10 19.81
CA TYR A 243 -4.37 7.85 18.45
C TYR A 243 -2.95 7.28 18.42
N THR A 244 -2.05 7.85 19.22
CA THR A 244 -0.64 7.45 19.28
C THR A 244 -0.50 6.04 19.85
N GLU A 245 -1.19 5.74 20.95
CA GLU A 245 -1.25 4.41 21.55
C GLU A 245 -1.67 3.35 20.51
N LYS A 246 -2.85 3.52 19.90
CA LYS A 246 -3.41 2.57 18.92
C LYS A 246 -2.56 2.42 17.65
N ARG A 247 -1.95 3.50 17.18
CA ARG A 247 -1.17 3.47 15.93
C ARG A 247 0.25 2.98 16.14
N SER A 248 0.82 3.16 17.33
CA SER A 248 2.17 2.68 17.65
C SER A 248 2.28 1.15 17.60
N GLU A 249 1.18 0.43 17.88
CA GLU A 249 1.11 -1.04 17.76
C GLU A 249 1.31 -1.53 16.32
N THR A 250 0.91 -0.73 15.33
CA THR A 250 0.82 -1.17 13.92
C THR A 250 1.70 -0.37 12.96
N CYS A 251 2.28 0.75 13.40
CA CYS A 251 3.01 1.69 12.55
C CYS A 251 4.25 2.25 13.24
N ARG A 252 5.27 2.58 12.44
CA ARG A 252 6.47 3.27 12.94
C ARG A 252 6.09 4.66 13.45
N GLN A 253 6.74 5.10 14.53
CA GLN A 253 6.52 6.42 15.14
C GLN A 253 6.59 7.58 14.13
N THR A 254 7.53 7.53 13.19
CA THR A 254 7.66 8.54 12.12
C THR A 254 6.45 8.60 11.19
N THR A 255 5.75 7.48 10.98
CA THR A 255 4.50 7.45 10.19
C THR A 255 3.36 8.07 10.97
N VAL A 256 3.24 7.74 12.26
CA VAL A 256 2.23 8.32 13.17
C VAL A 256 2.34 9.84 13.22
N ILE A 257 3.56 10.36 13.40
CA ILE A 257 3.84 11.80 13.42
C ILE A 257 3.52 12.46 12.07
N ASN A 258 3.92 11.85 10.95
CA ASN A 258 3.67 12.42 9.63
C ASN A 258 2.18 12.44 9.27
N ASP A 259 1.46 11.34 9.55
CA ASP A 259 0.00 11.26 9.35
C ASP A 259 -0.71 12.34 10.17
N TRP A 260 -0.30 12.54 11.42
CA TRP A 260 -0.88 13.55 12.30
C TRP A 260 -0.60 14.97 11.80
N THR A 261 0.68 15.33 11.66
CA THR A 261 1.09 16.71 11.36
C THR A 261 0.75 17.15 9.94
N ARG A 262 0.83 16.25 8.95
CA ARG A 262 0.67 16.62 7.53
C ARG A 262 -0.72 16.35 7.00
N GLU A 263 -1.44 15.37 7.52
CA GLU A 263 -2.78 15.04 7.04
C GLU A 263 -3.86 15.47 8.05
N TRP A 264 -3.77 14.99 9.29
CA TRP A 264 -4.83 15.18 10.28
C TRP A 264 -4.98 16.65 10.70
N THR A 265 -3.90 17.32 11.12
CA THR A 265 -3.97 18.72 11.55
C THR A 265 -4.45 19.63 10.42
N GLN A 266 -4.06 19.36 9.17
CA GLN A 266 -4.56 20.12 8.01
C GLN A 266 -6.05 19.89 7.80
N PHE A 267 -6.51 18.66 7.91
CA PHE A 267 -7.93 18.32 7.81
C PHE A 267 -8.75 19.00 8.91
N VAL A 268 -8.32 18.90 10.17
CA VAL A 268 -9.02 19.52 11.32
C VAL A 268 -9.17 21.03 11.11
N ARG A 269 -8.07 21.73 10.81
CA ARG A 269 -8.07 23.18 10.63
C ARG A 269 -8.86 23.66 9.42
N ALA A 270 -8.83 22.92 8.31
CA ALA A 270 -9.51 23.33 7.09
C ALA A 270 -11.00 22.95 7.06
N VAL A 271 -11.42 21.98 7.87
CA VAL A 271 -12.72 21.30 7.71
C VAL A 271 -13.53 21.25 8.99
N LEU A 272 -12.92 20.85 10.11
CA LEU A 272 -13.65 20.65 11.36
C LEU A 272 -13.77 21.94 12.17
N GLU A 273 -12.66 22.69 12.31
CA GLU A 273 -12.67 24.00 12.97
C GLU A 273 -13.51 24.99 12.17
N GLY A 274 -14.38 25.75 12.84
CA GLY A 274 -15.24 26.73 12.18
C GLY A 274 -16.47 26.15 11.48
N SER A 275 -16.65 24.82 11.47
CA SER A 275 -17.83 24.15 10.89
C SER A 275 -19.13 24.30 11.72
N GLY A 276 -19.02 24.88 12.91
CA GLY A 276 -20.10 24.93 13.91
C GLY A 276 -20.33 23.61 14.66
N LEU A 277 -19.57 22.55 14.37
CA LEU A 277 -19.47 21.37 15.23
C LEU A 277 -18.30 21.45 16.21
N PHE A 278 -17.18 22.02 15.76
CA PHE A 278 -15.97 22.19 16.56
C PHE A 278 -15.58 23.66 16.65
N ALA A 279 -15.27 24.11 17.87
CA ALA A 279 -14.62 25.38 18.08
C ALA A 279 -13.16 25.34 17.60
N TYR A 280 -12.62 26.52 17.31
CA TYR A 280 -11.18 26.67 17.04
C TYR A 280 -10.38 26.30 18.29
N CYS A 281 -9.34 25.48 18.10
CA CYS A 281 -8.40 25.17 19.18
C CYS A 281 -7.57 26.41 19.53
N VAL A 282 -7.56 26.81 20.81
CA VAL A 282 -6.75 27.94 21.28
C VAL A 282 -5.31 27.48 21.54
N GLY A 283 -4.34 28.16 20.93
CA GLY A 283 -2.90 27.85 21.07
C GLY A 283 -2.41 26.81 20.05
N GLN A 284 -1.30 26.13 20.38
CA GLN A 284 -0.74 25.08 19.53
C GLN A 284 -1.68 23.86 19.52
N PHE A 285 -1.92 23.31 18.32
CA PHE A 285 -2.74 22.11 18.16
C PHE A 285 -2.03 20.92 18.84
N PRO A 286 -2.70 20.16 19.71
CA PRO A 286 -2.09 19.03 20.41
C PRO A 286 -1.46 18.00 19.45
N GLY A 287 -0.29 17.50 19.81
CA GLY A 287 0.51 16.63 18.95
C GLY A 287 1.97 16.64 19.36
N PRO A 288 2.87 16.03 18.56
CA PRO A 288 4.30 16.03 18.86
C PRO A 288 4.80 17.47 18.92
N ASP A 289 5.65 17.76 19.90
CA ASP A 289 6.20 19.10 20.12
C ASP A 289 6.77 19.67 18.81
N SER A 290 6.33 20.89 18.48
CA SER A 290 6.93 21.66 17.39
C SER A 290 8.40 22.00 17.68
N ASP A 291 8.82 21.86 18.95
CA ASP A 291 10.19 21.93 19.45
C ASP A 291 10.99 20.63 19.33
N SER A 292 10.53 19.65 18.54
CA SER A 292 11.46 18.71 17.95
C SER A 292 12.34 19.49 16.97
N ASP A 293 13.42 20.01 17.51
CA ASP A 293 14.55 20.66 16.89
C ASP A 293 14.59 20.43 15.37
N ASN A 294 14.07 21.38 14.61
CA ASN A 294 14.25 21.44 13.15
C ASN A 294 15.75 21.62 12.80
N ARG A 295 16.64 21.69 13.80
CA ARG A 295 18.10 21.61 13.67
C ARG A 295 18.65 20.19 13.72
N ASN A 296 17.84 19.15 13.82
CA ASN A 296 18.28 17.87 13.28
C ASN A 296 18.14 17.96 11.77
N PRO A 297 19.24 18.03 11.00
CA PRO A 297 19.12 18.13 9.56
C PRO A 297 18.53 16.80 9.08
N LYS A 298 17.23 16.79 8.74
CA LYS A 298 16.51 15.69 8.05
C LYS A 298 17.24 15.18 6.80
N SER A 299 18.28 15.88 6.41
CA SER A 299 19.09 15.64 5.25
C SER A 299 20.30 14.71 5.49
N LEU A 300 20.79 14.58 6.73
CA LEU A 300 21.96 13.76 7.07
C LEU A 300 21.65 12.29 7.34
N GLU A 301 20.39 11.93 7.57
CA GLU A 301 19.92 10.52 7.57
C GLU A 301 20.00 9.86 6.17
N ASN A 302 20.34 10.61 5.12
CA ASN A 302 20.38 10.13 3.74
C ASN A 302 21.79 9.77 3.25
N LEU A 303 22.76 9.49 4.12
CA LEU A 303 24.08 8.96 3.71
C LEU A 303 24.15 7.43 3.88
N LEU A 304 25.03 6.78 3.12
CA LEU A 304 25.27 5.34 3.23
C LEU A 304 25.99 4.95 4.54
N CYS A 305 26.73 5.86 5.15
CA CYS A 305 27.41 5.67 6.43
C CYS A 305 26.76 6.50 7.53
N ALA A 306 26.82 6.03 8.77
CA ALA A 306 26.43 6.81 9.94
C ALA A 306 27.40 7.98 10.13
N LEU A 307 26.87 9.15 10.49
CA LEU A 307 27.72 10.23 10.99
C LEU A 307 28.09 9.91 12.45
N PRO A 308 29.34 10.18 12.87
CA PRO A 308 29.72 10.09 14.26
C PRO A 308 28.90 11.07 15.10
N THR A 309 28.36 10.60 16.22
CA THR A 309 27.57 11.40 17.16
C THR A 309 28.41 12.10 18.21
N GLU A 310 29.65 11.64 18.38
CA GLU A 310 30.62 12.16 19.34
C GLU A 310 31.52 13.22 18.67
N ARG A 311 32.12 14.09 19.49
CA ARG A 311 33.14 15.03 18.99
C ARG A 311 34.35 14.24 18.52
N LEU A 312 34.60 14.28 17.22
CA LEU A 312 35.80 13.69 16.63
C LEU A 312 36.97 14.67 16.76
N SER A 313 38.18 14.13 16.88
CA SER A 313 39.39 14.90 16.58
C SER A 313 39.47 15.25 15.08
N ASP A 314 40.26 16.26 14.73
CA ASP A 314 40.51 16.67 13.34
C ASP A 314 41.00 15.50 12.47
N GLU A 315 41.85 14.63 13.02
CA GLU A 315 42.36 13.46 12.32
C GLU A 315 41.26 12.42 12.06
N GLU A 316 40.38 12.17 13.04
CA GLU A 316 39.26 11.25 12.91
C GLU A 316 38.19 11.78 11.96
N ALA A 317 37.90 13.08 12.01
CA ALA A 317 37.00 13.76 11.07
C ALA A 317 37.54 13.66 9.64
N LEU A 318 38.85 13.90 9.45
CA LEU A 318 39.50 13.76 8.14
C LEU A 318 39.43 12.31 7.64
N LYS A 319 39.71 11.32 8.49
CA LYS A 319 39.59 9.89 8.14
C LYS A 319 38.15 9.53 7.76
N PHE A 320 37.17 10.02 8.50
CA PHE A 320 35.76 9.78 8.20
C PHE A 320 35.38 10.34 6.82
N LEU A 321 35.72 11.59 6.54
CA LEU A 321 35.39 12.27 5.30
C LEU A 321 36.11 11.65 4.10
N SER A 322 37.43 11.45 4.21
CA SER A 322 38.27 11.02 3.09
C SER A 322 38.26 9.51 2.84
N ILE A 323 37.92 8.69 3.84
CA ILE A 323 37.98 7.22 3.75
C ILE A 323 36.58 6.61 3.87
N LYS A 324 35.87 6.86 4.98
CA LYS A 324 34.61 6.14 5.28
C LYS A 324 33.49 6.45 4.29
N ILE A 325 33.34 7.71 3.89
CA ILE A 325 32.30 8.12 2.93
C ILE A 325 32.53 7.48 1.55
N PRO A 326 33.73 7.56 0.93
CA PRO A 326 34.02 6.84 -0.30
C PRO A 326 33.89 5.31 -0.17
N GLU A 327 34.38 4.73 0.93
CA GLU A 327 34.33 3.28 1.19
C GLU A 327 32.89 2.76 1.19
N ALA A 328 31.96 3.49 1.82
CA ALA A 328 30.54 3.13 1.82
C ALA A 328 29.93 3.10 0.41
N LEU A 329 30.33 4.03 -0.47
CA LEU A 329 29.90 4.03 -1.86
C LEU A 329 30.50 2.86 -2.65
N GLU A 330 31.77 2.54 -2.44
CA GLU A 330 32.43 1.40 -3.07
C GLU A 330 31.82 0.06 -2.62
N CYS A 331 31.41 -0.08 -1.35
CA CYS A 331 30.66 -1.23 -0.87
C CYS A 331 29.36 -1.47 -1.66
N VAL A 332 28.58 -0.41 -1.94
CA VAL A 332 27.39 -0.53 -2.80
C VAL A 332 27.77 -0.92 -4.22
N LYS A 333 28.80 -0.31 -4.79
CA LYS A 333 29.24 -0.62 -6.17
C LYS A 333 29.71 -2.07 -6.28
N ALA A 334 30.48 -2.57 -5.32
CA ALA A 334 30.96 -3.94 -5.28
C ALA A 334 29.80 -4.95 -5.18
N TRP A 335 28.85 -4.71 -4.26
CA TRP A 335 27.62 -5.51 -4.18
C TRP A 335 26.86 -5.50 -5.52
N ALA A 336 26.62 -4.30 -6.07
CA ALA A 336 25.82 -4.17 -7.26
C ALA A 336 26.49 -4.81 -8.48
N GLN A 337 27.80 -4.63 -8.67
CA GLN A 337 28.58 -5.25 -9.75
C GLN A 337 28.57 -6.78 -9.68
N LYS A 338 28.68 -7.35 -8.48
CA LYS A 338 28.58 -8.79 -8.29
C LYS A 338 27.19 -9.27 -8.71
N LYS A 339 26.14 -8.59 -8.27
CA LYS A 339 24.75 -8.97 -8.58
C LYS A 339 24.38 -8.81 -10.05
N THR A 340 24.82 -7.74 -10.71
CA THR A 340 24.62 -7.60 -12.17
C THR A 340 25.40 -8.67 -12.94
N SER A 341 26.60 -9.02 -12.49
CA SER A 341 27.40 -10.10 -13.10
C SER A 341 26.77 -11.48 -12.90
N GLU A 342 26.20 -11.77 -11.73
CA GLU A 342 25.48 -13.01 -11.43
C GLU A 342 24.29 -13.21 -12.37
N ILE A 343 23.37 -12.22 -12.48
CA ILE A 343 22.18 -12.35 -13.35
C ILE A 343 22.54 -12.41 -14.84
N MET A 344 23.53 -11.62 -15.28
CA MET A 344 24.05 -11.72 -16.66
C MET A 344 24.75 -13.06 -16.92
N GLY A 345 25.42 -13.63 -15.92
CA GLY A 345 25.97 -14.97 -15.93
C GLY A 345 24.89 -16.02 -16.16
N ARG A 346 23.80 -15.99 -15.36
CA ARG A 346 22.66 -16.89 -15.48
C ARG A 346 22.00 -16.80 -16.85
N ARG A 347 21.79 -15.59 -17.38
CA ARG A 347 21.27 -15.42 -18.74
C ARG A 347 22.19 -16.04 -19.81
N ARG A 348 23.51 -15.86 -19.70
CA ARG A 348 24.48 -16.47 -20.63
C ARG A 348 24.47 -17.99 -20.51
N SER A 349 24.40 -18.53 -19.29
CA SER A 349 24.27 -19.97 -19.06
C SER A 349 22.96 -20.51 -19.63
N ARG A 350 21.84 -19.81 -19.46
CA ARG A 350 20.55 -20.16 -20.08
C ARG A 350 20.67 -20.29 -21.60
N LYS A 351 21.22 -19.27 -22.27
CA LYS A 351 21.39 -19.28 -23.74
C LYS A 351 22.26 -20.44 -24.22
N ARG A 352 23.29 -20.84 -23.47
CA ARG A 352 24.15 -21.99 -23.80
C ARG A 352 23.43 -23.32 -23.55
N ALA A 353 22.83 -23.49 -22.38
CA ALA A 353 22.15 -24.72 -21.99
C ALA A 353 20.90 -25.01 -22.84
N ALA A 354 20.25 -23.97 -23.37
CA ALA A 354 19.13 -24.11 -24.29
C ALA A 354 19.50 -24.84 -25.61
N LEU A 355 20.77 -24.86 -26.00
CA LEU A 355 21.22 -25.52 -27.23
C LEU A 355 21.28 -27.05 -27.11
N THR A 356 21.42 -27.56 -25.89
CA THR A 356 21.54 -29.00 -25.60
C THR A 356 20.29 -29.57 -24.94
N GLY A 357 19.39 -28.71 -24.45
CA GLY A 357 18.18 -29.11 -23.75
C GLY A 357 17.08 -29.61 -24.70
N GLN A 358 16.24 -30.51 -24.19
CA GLN A 358 15.05 -30.96 -24.86
C GLN A 358 13.87 -30.04 -24.56
N ILE A 359 13.17 -29.61 -25.62
CA ILE A 359 12.03 -28.70 -25.53
C ILE A 359 10.82 -29.43 -24.96
N ARG A 360 10.24 -28.88 -23.90
CA ARG A 360 8.98 -29.36 -23.34
C ARG A 360 7.81 -28.79 -24.15
N VAL A 361 7.11 -29.67 -24.87
CA VAL A 361 5.80 -29.39 -25.47
C VAL A 361 4.69 -30.11 -24.70
N LEU A 362 3.47 -29.59 -24.74
CA LEU A 362 2.30 -30.24 -24.13
C LEU A 362 2.13 -31.66 -24.70
N GLY A 363 1.96 -32.66 -23.83
CA GLY A 363 1.84 -34.07 -24.22
C GLY A 363 3.09 -34.93 -24.00
N ASN A 364 4.29 -34.34 -23.94
CA ASN A 364 5.52 -35.09 -23.61
C ASN A 364 5.55 -35.61 -22.16
N SER A 365 6.52 -36.48 -21.86
CA SER A 365 6.75 -37.03 -20.51
C SER A 365 7.00 -35.95 -19.46
N ARG A 366 6.36 -36.08 -18.29
CA ARG A 366 6.62 -35.24 -17.11
C ARG A 366 8.04 -35.40 -16.55
N LYS A 367 8.78 -36.45 -16.95
CA LYS A 367 10.18 -36.64 -16.54
C LYS A 367 11.11 -35.51 -17.01
N LEU A 368 10.74 -34.76 -18.06
CA LEU A 368 11.55 -33.64 -18.56
C LEU A 368 11.61 -32.44 -17.61
N VAL A 369 10.59 -32.27 -16.77
CA VAL A 369 10.49 -31.14 -15.82
C VAL A 369 10.82 -31.55 -14.37
N SER A 370 11.05 -32.84 -14.10
CA SER A 370 11.45 -33.29 -12.77
C SER A 370 12.84 -32.78 -12.44
N ARG A 371 13.06 -32.36 -11.19
CA ARG A 371 14.39 -31.99 -10.68
C ARG A 371 15.34 -33.19 -10.61
N ASP A 372 14.83 -34.42 -10.56
CA ASP A 372 15.63 -35.65 -10.59
C ASP A 372 16.25 -35.92 -11.97
N ASN A 373 15.76 -35.23 -13.01
CA ASN A 373 16.36 -35.32 -14.34
C ASN A 373 17.68 -34.53 -14.35
N PRO A 374 18.82 -35.15 -14.68
CA PRO A 374 20.12 -34.45 -14.72
C PRO A 374 20.10 -33.26 -15.70
N ASP A 375 19.27 -33.33 -16.75
CA ASP A 375 19.17 -32.31 -17.80
C ASP A 375 18.03 -31.30 -17.55
N HIS A 376 17.36 -31.32 -16.39
CA HIS A 376 16.19 -30.47 -16.14
C HIS A 376 16.47 -28.98 -16.36
N TYR A 377 17.67 -28.49 -16.02
CA TYR A 377 18.06 -27.10 -16.25
C TYR A 377 18.16 -26.79 -17.74
N ALA A 378 18.85 -27.64 -18.52
CA ALA A 378 18.97 -27.48 -19.97
C ALA A 378 17.59 -27.53 -20.64
N ASN A 379 16.74 -28.49 -20.24
CA ASN A 379 15.36 -28.62 -20.73
C ASN A 379 14.52 -27.37 -20.43
N ALA A 380 14.60 -26.84 -19.20
CA ALA A 380 13.92 -25.59 -18.83
C ALA A 380 14.41 -24.40 -19.67
N CYS A 381 15.72 -24.31 -19.92
CA CYS A 381 16.30 -23.27 -20.77
C CYS A 381 15.81 -23.38 -22.22
N ALA A 382 15.84 -24.57 -22.81
CA ALA A 382 15.36 -24.83 -24.17
C ALA A 382 13.86 -24.53 -24.32
N THR A 383 13.08 -24.93 -23.31
CA THR A 383 11.62 -24.66 -23.24
C THR A 383 11.34 -23.15 -23.19
N PHE A 384 12.08 -22.40 -22.36
CA PHE A 384 11.93 -20.95 -22.27
C PHE A 384 12.31 -20.24 -23.57
N GLU A 385 13.41 -20.66 -24.21
CA GLU A 385 13.87 -20.05 -25.46
C GLU A 385 12.94 -20.38 -26.65
N HIS A 386 12.24 -21.52 -26.61
CA HIS A 386 11.26 -21.90 -27.63
C HIS A 386 9.93 -21.15 -27.47
N HIS A 387 9.33 -21.18 -26.27
CA HIS A 387 8.00 -20.59 -26.03
C HIS A 387 8.03 -19.09 -25.70
N GLY A 388 9.20 -18.57 -25.35
CA GLY A 388 9.35 -17.22 -24.82
C GLY A 388 8.80 -17.06 -23.40
N PHE A 389 8.52 -15.83 -23.02
CA PHE A 389 7.97 -15.53 -21.69
C PHE A 389 6.46 -15.78 -21.66
N LEU A 390 6.01 -16.61 -20.72
CA LEU A 390 4.61 -16.94 -20.47
C LEU A 390 4.24 -16.62 -19.02
N THR A 391 2.96 -16.32 -18.76
CA THR A 391 2.49 -16.01 -17.41
C THR A 391 1.60 -17.09 -16.81
N ARG A 392 1.51 -17.13 -15.47
CA ARG A 392 0.57 -18.00 -14.74
C ARG A 392 -0.89 -17.77 -15.13
N ASN A 393 -1.23 -16.56 -15.57
CA ASN A 393 -2.60 -16.21 -15.95
C ASN A 393 -3.01 -16.84 -17.28
N GLU A 394 -2.06 -17.00 -18.20
CA GLU A 394 -2.30 -17.56 -19.53
C GLU A 394 -2.15 -19.07 -19.53
N MET A 395 -1.17 -19.57 -18.79
CA MET A 395 -0.96 -20.98 -18.60
C MET A 395 -1.03 -21.29 -17.11
N LYS A 396 -2.24 -21.59 -16.64
CA LYS A 396 -2.48 -21.99 -15.24
C LYS A 396 -1.61 -23.18 -14.81
N SER A 397 -1.15 -23.97 -15.77
CA SER A 397 -0.29 -25.14 -15.58
C SER A 397 1.16 -24.91 -16.05
N LEU A 398 1.78 -23.77 -15.74
CA LEU A 398 3.21 -23.54 -16.02
C LEU A 398 4.12 -24.65 -15.44
N PHE A 399 3.68 -25.33 -14.38
CA PHE A 399 4.34 -26.51 -13.81
C PHE A 399 4.41 -27.73 -14.76
N VAL A 400 3.70 -27.68 -15.89
CA VAL A 400 3.83 -28.68 -16.97
C VAL A 400 5.05 -28.39 -17.84
N LEU A 401 5.46 -27.12 -17.93
CA LEU A 401 6.62 -26.66 -18.70
C LEU A 401 7.89 -26.56 -17.84
N TYR A 402 7.74 -26.28 -16.56
CA TYR A 402 8.85 -26.03 -15.64
C TYR A 402 8.69 -26.81 -14.33
N PRO A 403 9.79 -27.03 -13.58
CA PRO A 403 9.72 -27.53 -12.21
C PRO A 403 8.76 -26.73 -11.31
N ALA A 404 8.28 -27.38 -10.23
CA ALA A 404 7.28 -26.80 -9.33
C ALA A 404 7.70 -25.46 -8.70
N ASP A 405 8.97 -25.30 -8.32
CA ASP A 405 9.48 -24.04 -7.78
C ASP A 405 9.80 -23.03 -8.89
N LEU A 406 8.76 -22.30 -9.30
CA LEU A 406 8.89 -21.27 -10.34
C LEU A 406 9.78 -20.09 -9.93
N GLY A 407 9.92 -19.82 -8.62
CA GLY A 407 10.79 -18.77 -8.11
C GLY A 407 12.25 -19.10 -8.37
N LEU A 408 12.67 -20.31 -8.00
CA LEU A 408 13.99 -20.85 -8.29
C LEU A 408 14.25 -20.94 -9.80
N VAL A 409 13.27 -21.43 -10.57
CA VAL A 409 13.40 -21.51 -12.04
C VAL A 409 13.62 -20.13 -12.66
N ALA A 410 12.87 -19.11 -12.24
CA ALA A 410 13.09 -17.75 -12.75
C ALA A 410 14.47 -17.20 -12.38
N GLU A 411 14.98 -17.54 -11.19
CA GLU A 411 16.33 -17.20 -10.79
C GLU A 411 17.38 -17.87 -11.70
N GLU A 412 17.27 -19.18 -11.91
CA GLU A 412 18.15 -20.00 -12.77
C GLU A 412 18.16 -19.52 -14.23
N LEU A 413 16.99 -19.15 -14.75
CA LEU A 413 16.83 -18.58 -16.10
C LEU A 413 17.31 -17.12 -16.21
N GLY A 414 17.69 -16.48 -15.09
CA GLY A 414 18.13 -15.09 -15.06
C GLY A 414 17.03 -14.10 -15.47
N LEU A 415 15.78 -14.37 -15.08
CA LEU A 415 14.66 -13.48 -15.38
C LEU A 415 14.69 -12.23 -14.48
N PRO A 416 14.27 -11.06 -15.00
CA PRO A 416 14.22 -9.83 -14.22
C PRO A 416 13.02 -9.84 -13.24
N THR A 417 13.18 -10.48 -12.08
CA THR A 417 12.20 -10.46 -10.97
C THR A 417 12.23 -9.13 -10.20
N THR A 418 11.33 -8.94 -9.23
CA THR A 418 11.10 -7.67 -8.53
C THR A 418 12.37 -6.97 -8.03
N THR A 419 13.32 -7.72 -7.47
CA THR A 419 14.56 -7.15 -6.89
C THR A 419 15.76 -7.16 -7.85
N SER A 420 15.65 -7.87 -8.97
CA SER A 420 16.80 -8.21 -9.84
C SER A 420 17.47 -7.01 -10.49
N LEU A 421 16.74 -5.92 -10.73
CA LEU A 421 17.26 -4.73 -11.41
C LEU A 421 17.67 -3.59 -10.45
N LEU A 422 17.45 -3.73 -9.13
CA LEU A 422 17.90 -2.75 -8.14
C LEU A 422 19.44 -2.53 -8.17
N PRO A 423 20.29 -3.56 -8.33
CA PRO A 423 21.73 -3.39 -8.53
C PRO A 423 22.08 -2.49 -9.73
N HIS A 424 21.39 -2.67 -10.86
CA HIS A 424 21.63 -1.85 -12.05
C HIS A 424 21.23 -0.39 -11.81
N ALA A 425 20.11 -0.15 -11.12
CA ALA A 425 19.68 1.19 -10.73
C ALA A 425 20.69 1.86 -9.78
N ALA A 426 21.23 1.12 -8.80
CA ALA A 426 22.24 1.63 -7.88
C ALA A 426 23.52 2.04 -8.62
N LEU A 427 23.99 1.23 -9.57
CA LEU A 427 25.16 1.57 -10.40
C LEU A 427 24.91 2.79 -11.29
N LEU A 428 23.73 2.91 -11.91
CA LEU A 428 23.40 4.10 -12.71
C LEU A 428 23.42 5.37 -11.85
N VAL A 429 22.89 5.33 -10.63
CA VAL A 429 22.91 6.47 -9.71
C VAL A 429 24.32 6.76 -9.19
N ALA A 430 25.13 5.74 -8.94
CA ALA A 430 26.52 5.92 -8.52
C ALA A 430 27.41 6.54 -9.62
N GLU A 431 27.11 6.25 -10.90
CA GLU A 431 27.78 6.84 -12.05
C GLU A 431 27.22 8.23 -12.39
N HIS A 432 25.91 8.44 -12.21
CA HIS A 432 25.19 9.68 -12.53
C HIS A 432 24.30 10.08 -11.36
N SER A 433 24.88 10.72 -10.35
CA SER A 433 24.14 11.15 -9.15
C SER A 433 23.02 12.15 -9.45
N GLU A 434 23.03 12.75 -10.64
CA GLU A 434 21.95 13.62 -11.11
C GLU A 434 20.65 12.87 -11.44
N LEU A 435 20.70 11.55 -11.63
CA LEU A 435 19.53 10.69 -11.72
C LEU A 435 18.86 10.58 -10.35
N THR A 436 17.55 10.79 -10.31
CA THR A 436 16.73 10.55 -9.12
C THR A 436 16.02 9.19 -9.24
N PRO A 437 15.60 8.56 -8.12
CA PRO A 437 14.79 7.34 -8.18
C PRO A 437 13.52 7.52 -9.02
N SER A 438 12.83 8.65 -8.84
CA SER A 438 11.61 8.99 -9.61
C SER A 438 11.89 9.16 -11.11
N MET A 439 13.07 9.69 -11.50
CA MET A 439 13.48 9.73 -12.89
C MET A 439 13.60 8.31 -13.47
N LEU A 440 14.25 7.38 -12.75
CA LEU A 440 14.42 5.99 -13.21
C LEU A 440 13.09 5.23 -13.33
N GLU A 441 12.18 5.41 -12.37
CA GLU A 441 10.84 4.78 -12.35
C GLU A 441 9.95 5.20 -13.53
N ASN A 442 10.19 6.39 -14.07
CA ASN A 442 9.40 7.00 -15.14
C ASN A 442 10.17 7.10 -16.48
N LEU A 443 11.39 6.59 -16.54
CA LEU A 443 12.24 6.71 -17.72
C LEU A 443 11.73 5.82 -18.87
N GLU A 444 11.12 6.45 -19.87
CA GLU A 444 10.72 5.82 -21.11
C GLU A 444 11.85 5.90 -22.14
N LEU A 445 12.28 4.74 -22.64
CA LEU A 445 13.25 4.63 -23.72
C LEU A 445 12.59 4.76 -25.10
N TRP A 446 11.37 4.24 -25.25
CA TRP A 446 10.61 4.30 -26.49
C TRP A 446 9.39 5.18 -26.33
N ASN A 447 9.00 5.84 -27.42
CA ASN A 447 7.70 6.51 -27.49
C ASN A 447 6.58 5.51 -27.86
N GLU A 448 5.35 6.00 -27.89
CA GLU A 448 4.15 5.22 -28.22
C GLU A 448 4.21 4.57 -29.62
N ARG A 449 4.97 5.17 -30.55
CA ARG A 449 5.15 4.68 -31.93
C ARG A 449 6.30 3.68 -32.10
N GLY A 450 6.94 3.21 -31.03
CA GLY A 450 8.06 2.26 -31.18
C GLY A 450 9.43 2.91 -31.40
N LYS A 451 9.53 4.25 -31.50
CA LYS A 451 10.80 4.94 -31.77
C LYS A 451 11.60 5.12 -30.48
N LEU A 452 12.89 4.78 -30.52
CA LEU A 452 13.81 4.99 -29.39
C LEU A 452 14.10 6.48 -29.22
N THR A 453 13.42 7.14 -28.28
CA THR A 453 13.52 8.60 -28.03
C THR A 453 14.17 8.93 -26.69
N GLY A 454 14.18 8.00 -25.74
CA GLY A 454 14.76 8.17 -24.42
C GLY A 454 16.27 7.94 -24.36
N LEU A 455 16.83 7.24 -25.35
CA LEU A 455 18.26 7.04 -25.54
C LEU A 455 18.64 7.49 -26.96
N SER A 456 19.37 8.59 -27.09
CA SER A 456 19.81 9.12 -28.38
C SER A 456 21.31 8.98 -28.56
N ARG A 457 21.72 8.68 -29.80
CA ARG A 457 23.13 8.73 -30.23
C ARG A 457 23.32 10.03 -31.03
N GLN A 458 24.27 10.86 -30.63
CA GLN A 458 24.64 12.06 -31.37
C GLN A 458 25.87 11.79 -32.26
N GLN A 459 26.27 12.81 -33.02
CA GLN A 459 27.52 12.81 -33.79
C GLN A 459 28.71 12.48 -32.87
N GLN A 460 29.75 11.82 -33.40
CA GLN A 460 30.93 11.34 -32.63
C GLN A 460 30.67 10.18 -31.65
N GLY A 461 29.50 9.54 -31.69
CA GLY A 461 29.25 8.31 -30.91
C GLY A 461 28.93 8.54 -29.43
N LEU A 462 28.63 9.78 -29.04
CA LEU A 462 28.14 10.11 -27.71
C LEU A 462 26.68 9.67 -27.54
N TYR A 463 26.36 9.19 -26.34
CA TYR A 463 25.01 8.71 -26.00
C TYR A 463 24.40 9.55 -24.90
N TYR A 464 23.16 9.97 -25.08
CA TYR A 464 22.42 10.77 -24.12
C TYR A 464 21.15 10.07 -23.66
N LEU A 465 20.88 10.15 -22.36
CA LEU A 465 19.65 9.68 -21.75
C LEU A 465 18.72 10.87 -21.50
N ARG A 466 17.46 10.77 -21.93
CA ARG A 466 16.44 11.80 -21.71
C ARG A 466 15.52 11.40 -20.55
N ALA A 467 15.86 11.86 -19.35
CA ALA A 467 15.16 11.50 -18.12
C ALA A 467 14.05 12.52 -17.75
N PRO A 468 12.82 12.09 -17.42
CA PRO A 468 11.74 13.01 -17.06
C PRO A 468 11.91 13.59 -15.66
N LYS A 469 11.77 14.91 -15.53
CA LYS A 469 11.89 15.63 -14.25
C LYS A 469 10.52 15.85 -13.63
N PHE A 470 10.35 15.51 -12.35
CA PHE A 470 9.10 15.69 -11.62
C PHE A 470 9.23 16.68 -10.46
N ARG A 471 8.20 17.49 -10.22
CA ARG A 471 8.02 18.31 -9.01
C ARG A 471 6.56 18.20 -8.56
N SER A 472 6.33 17.97 -7.27
CA SER A 472 4.99 17.79 -6.70
C SER A 472 4.10 16.81 -7.49
N GLY A 473 4.69 15.71 -7.98
CA GLY A 473 4.01 14.68 -8.77
C GLY A 473 3.74 15.02 -10.25
N LYS A 474 4.04 16.25 -10.70
CA LYS A 474 3.85 16.68 -12.10
C LYS A 474 5.17 16.65 -12.86
N ARG A 475 5.15 16.19 -14.12
CA ARG A 475 6.31 16.29 -15.03
C ARG A 475 6.54 17.76 -15.37
N THR A 476 7.71 18.26 -15.02
CA THR A 476 8.13 19.66 -15.25
C THR A 476 9.04 19.82 -16.45
N GLY A 477 9.56 18.73 -17.02
CA GLY A 477 10.41 18.76 -18.20
C GLY A 477 11.23 17.49 -18.36
N TYR A 478 12.30 17.57 -19.13
CA TYR A 478 13.29 16.51 -19.30
C TYR A 478 14.68 17.02 -18.95
N LYS A 479 15.51 16.13 -18.45
CA LYS A 479 16.95 16.34 -18.29
C LYS A 479 17.69 15.42 -19.25
N THR A 480 18.62 15.99 -19.99
CA THR A 480 19.51 15.26 -20.91
C THR A 480 20.80 14.96 -20.17
N ILE A 481 21.19 13.67 -20.12
CA ILE A 481 22.30 13.16 -19.33
C ILE A 481 23.29 12.47 -20.28
N LEU A 482 24.54 12.95 -20.32
CA LEU A 482 25.58 12.32 -21.12
C LEU A 482 26.03 11.01 -20.45
N LEU A 483 25.92 9.90 -21.17
CA LEU A 483 26.30 8.59 -20.65
C LEU A 483 27.79 8.34 -20.87
N ASN A 484 28.44 7.82 -19.83
CA ASN A 484 29.79 7.28 -19.93
C ASN A 484 29.73 5.80 -20.41
N ARG A 485 30.90 5.20 -20.68
CA ARG A 485 30.98 3.82 -21.16
C ARG A 485 30.33 2.81 -20.20
N ARG A 486 30.46 3.02 -18.88
CA ARG A 486 29.91 2.14 -17.85
C ARG A 486 28.38 2.25 -17.78
N SER A 487 27.82 3.45 -17.73
CA SER A 487 26.37 3.65 -17.68
C SER A 487 25.68 3.19 -18.95
N LEU A 488 26.29 3.37 -20.12
CA LEU A 488 25.78 2.81 -21.38
C LEU A 488 25.76 1.28 -21.35
N ARG A 489 26.81 0.64 -20.82
CA ARG A 489 26.86 -0.82 -20.63
C ARG A 489 25.73 -1.30 -19.71
N ILE A 490 25.51 -0.63 -18.58
CA ILE A 490 24.44 -0.99 -17.63
C ILE A 490 23.07 -0.90 -18.30
N ILE A 491 22.81 0.16 -19.09
CA ILE A 491 21.56 0.28 -19.84
C ILE A 491 21.41 -0.88 -20.83
N ARG A 492 22.46 -1.23 -21.57
CA ARG A 492 22.43 -2.37 -22.50
C ARG A 492 22.17 -3.70 -21.79
N GLU A 493 22.76 -3.92 -20.62
CA GLU A 493 22.51 -5.11 -19.79
C GLU A 493 21.03 -5.19 -19.39
N ILE A 494 20.44 -4.09 -18.90
CA ILE A 494 18.99 -4.03 -18.59
C ILE A 494 18.15 -4.37 -19.84
N LEU A 495 18.49 -3.80 -20.99
CA LEU A 495 17.75 -4.07 -22.24
C LEU A 495 17.84 -5.54 -22.66
N VAL A 496 19.00 -6.15 -22.47
CA VAL A 496 19.25 -7.57 -22.80
C VAL A 496 18.52 -8.51 -21.83
N LEU A 497 18.46 -8.18 -20.53
CA LEU A 497 17.73 -8.94 -19.51
C LEU A 497 16.22 -8.82 -19.65
N THR A 498 15.74 -7.66 -20.11
CA THR A 498 14.30 -7.35 -20.19
C THR A 498 13.70 -7.62 -21.56
N ARG A 499 14.47 -8.13 -22.53
CA ARG A 499 14.03 -8.30 -23.92
C ARG A 499 12.77 -9.16 -24.02
N GLU A 500 12.80 -10.36 -23.45
CA GLU A 500 11.74 -11.35 -23.59
C GLU A 500 10.42 -10.87 -22.94
N ILE A 501 10.50 -10.21 -21.79
CA ILE A 501 9.31 -9.62 -21.15
C ILE A 501 8.82 -8.35 -21.84
N ARG A 502 9.70 -7.62 -22.56
CA ARG A 502 9.31 -6.47 -23.37
C ARG A 502 8.55 -6.90 -24.62
N ASP A 503 9.02 -7.96 -25.27
CA ASP A 503 8.37 -8.56 -26.43
C ASP A 503 6.98 -9.10 -26.03
N TYR A 504 6.87 -9.77 -24.87
CA TYR A 504 5.60 -10.16 -24.28
C TYR A 504 4.60 -8.99 -24.15
N LEU A 505 5.05 -7.86 -23.61
CA LEU A 505 4.21 -6.67 -23.39
C LEU A 505 3.80 -6.00 -24.70
N ARG A 506 4.67 -5.99 -25.73
CA ARG A 506 4.37 -5.43 -27.05
C ARG A 506 3.24 -6.18 -27.74
N VAL A 507 3.32 -7.51 -27.77
CA VAL A 507 2.29 -8.38 -28.36
C VAL A 507 0.92 -8.17 -27.71
N ARG A 508 0.90 -7.78 -26.43
CA ARG A 508 -0.32 -7.55 -25.65
C ARG A 508 -0.71 -6.07 -25.53
N HIS A 509 -0.08 -5.20 -26.33
CA HIS A 509 -0.34 -3.76 -26.36
C HIS A 509 -0.28 -3.07 -24.97
N ARG A 510 0.58 -3.57 -24.07
CA ARG A 510 0.75 -3.01 -22.72
C ARG A 510 1.83 -1.92 -22.71
N PRO A 511 1.55 -0.67 -22.31
CA PRO A 511 2.46 0.46 -22.53
C PRO A 511 3.79 0.38 -21.77
N ASP A 512 3.89 -0.45 -20.74
CA ASP A 512 5.07 -0.59 -19.90
C ASP A 512 6.32 -1.06 -20.66
N TRP A 513 6.16 -1.68 -21.84
CA TRP A 513 7.29 -2.07 -22.71
C TRP A 513 8.12 -0.86 -23.15
N ARG A 514 7.70 0.38 -22.91
CA ARG A 514 8.46 1.59 -23.20
C ARG A 514 9.50 1.94 -22.12
N LYS A 515 9.32 1.49 -20.88
CA LYS A 515 10.15 1.91 -19.74
C LYS A 515 11.49 1.18 -19.66
N LEU A 516 12.54 1.82 -19.14
CA LEU A 516 13.84 1.18 -18.95
C LEU A 516 13.73 -0.02 -18.00
N PHE A 517 13.17 0.20 -16.81
CA PHE A 517 13.04 -0.82 -15.77
C PHE A 517 11.67 -1.48 -15.82
N ILE A 518 11.65 -2.73 -16.29
CA ILE A 518 10.47 -3.61 -16.27
C ILE A 518 10.85 -4.92 -15.58
N THR A 519 9.87 -5.53 -14.91
CA THR A 519 10.05 -6.74 -14.11
C THR A 519 8.89 -7.71 -14.33
N CYS A 520 9.10 -8.98 -14.02
CA CYS A 520 8.07 -10.03 -14.02
C CYS A 520 7.59 -10.43 -12.61
N GLY A 521 7.75 -9.55 -11.62
CA GLY A 521 7.26 -9.77 -10.25
C GLY A 521 7.95 -10.96 -9.56
N GLU A 522 7.16 -11.76 -8.82
CA GLU A 522 7.55 -13.00 -8.13
C GLU A 522 7.60 -14.22 -9.08
N ALA A 523 8.30 -14.07 -10.21
CA ALA A 523 8.50 -15.11 -11.23
C ALA A 523 7.26 -15.50 -12.05
N PHE A 524 7.36 -15.32 -13.37
CA PHE A 524 6.31 -15.63 -14.36
C PHE A 524 4.97 -14.92 -14.09
N SER A 525 4.99 -13.79 -13.39
CA SER A 525 3.84 -12.89 -13.27
C SER A 525 3.77 -11.95 -14.48
N PRO A 526 2.58 -11.40 -14.81
CA PRO A 526 2.44 -10.38 -15.84
C PRO A 526 3.48 -9.27 -15.67
N PRO A 527 4.35 -9.02 -16.68
CA PRO A 527 5.38 -8.03 -16.54
C PRO A 527 4.80 -6.63 -16.37
N THR A 528 5.48 -5.81 -15.57
CA THR A 528 5.10 -4.43 -15.29
C THR A 528 6.32 -3.54 -15.15
N ALA A 529 6.11 -2.24 -15.26
CA ALA A 529 7.11 -1.25 -14.89
C ALA A 529 7.49 -1.36 -13.40
N VAL A 530 8.77 -1.16 -13.09
CA VAL A 530 9.19 -0.99 -11.68
C VAL A 530 8.60 0.31 -11.15
N GLY A 531 7.64 0.20 -10.22
CA GLY A 531 6.86 1.33 -9.73
C GLY A 531 7.55 2.18 -8.67
N ARG A 532 8.19 1.55 -7.67
CA ARG A 532 8.85 2.24 -6.55
C ARG A 532 10.07 1.48 -6.06
N PHE A 533 11.26 2.04 -6.28
CA PHE A 533 12.50 1.45 -5.75
C PHE A 533 12.58 1.51 -4.22
N SER A 534 11.93 2.49 -3.59
CA SER A 534 11.95 2.64 -2.13
C SER A 534 11.36 1.43 -1.41
N THR A 535 10.33 0.79 -1.98
CA THR A 535 9.74 -0.42 -1.40
C THR A 535 10.75 -1.56 -1.33
N LEU A 536 11.65 -1.66 -2.32
CA LEU A 536 12.70 -2.69 -2.39
C LEU A 536 13.80 -2.48 -1.33
N THR A 537 13.88 -1.31 -0.73
CA THR A 537 14.88 -0.97 0.30
C THR A 537 14.27 -0.72 1.68
N SER A 538 12.93 -0.81 1.83
CA SER A 538 12.26 -0.51 3.11
C SER A 538 11.32 -1.62 3.60
N SER A 539 10.86 -2.52 2.73
CA SER A 539 10.01 -3.66 3.12
C SER A 539 10.83 -4.72 3.86
N GLY A 540 10.31 -5.26 4.96
CA GLY A 540 11.00 -6.21 5.82
C GLY A 540 11.58 -7.41 5.08
N GLU A 541 10.79 -8.02 4.19
CA GLU A 541 11.20 -9.17 3.37
C GLU A 541 12.40 -8.85 2.45
N TYR A 542 12.30 -7.74 1.69
CA TYR A 542 13.38 -7.32 0.79
C TYR A 542 14.62 -6.87 1.55
N THR A 543 14.46 -6.21 2.70
CA THR A 543 15.60 -5.82 3.53
C THR A 543 16.33 -7.04 4.07
N ALA A 544 15.64 -8.09 4.52
CA ALA A 544 16.29 -9.32 4.98
C ALA A 544 17.12 -9.97 3.87
N LYS A 545 16.58 -10.02 2.65
CA LYS A 545 17.34 -10.50 1.48
C LYS A 545 18.57 -9.64 1.19
N LEU A 546 18.43 -8.31 1.20
CA LEU A 546 19.55 -7.40 1.01
C LEU A 546 20.64 -7.62 2.07
N VAL A 547 20.29 -7.81 3.35
CA VAL A 547 21.26 -8.09 4.42
C VAL A 547 22.09 -9.31 4.10
N GLN A 548 21.45 -10.40 3.67
CA GLN A 548 22.15 -11.63 3.27
C GLN A 548 23.04 -11.40 2.05
N GLU A 549 22.56 -10.64 1.06
CA GLU A 549 23.34 -10.33 -0.14
C GLU A 549 24.58 -9.46 0.16
N PHE A 550 24.44 -8.44 1.01
CA PHE A 550 25.54 -7.57 1.42
C PHE A 550 26.54 -8.32 2.31
N SER A 551 26.06 -9.07 3.31
CA SER A 551 26.92 -9.90 4.17
C SER A 551 27.75 -10.89 3.35
N LYS A 552 27.12 -11.63 2.43
CA LYS A 552 27.81 -12.59 1.55
C LYS A 552 28.79 -11.93 0.58
N THR A 553 28.47 -10.74 0.09
CA THR A 553 29.30 -10.06 -0.92
C THR A 553 30.50 -9.38 -0.31
N LEU A 554 30.29 -8.66 0.78
CA LEU A 554 31.33 -7.90 1.48
C LEU A 554 32.07 -8.73 2.53
N ARG A 555 31.61 -9.97 2.81
CA ARG A 555 32.16 -10.86 3.85
C ARG A 555 32.15 -10.21 5.23
N ILE A 556 31.08 -9.49 5.54
CA ILE A 556 30.86 -8.81 6.83
C ILE A 556 29.80 -9.54 7.66
N PRO A 557 29.82 -9.42 9.00
CA PRO A 557 28.78 -9.98 9.86
C PRO A 557 27.38 -9.49 9.50
N THR A 558 26.38 -10.36 9.66
CA THR A 558 24.98 -10.07 9.36
C THR A 558 24.47 -8.81 10.08
N ALA A 559 24.90 -8.57 11.32
CA ALA A 559 24.54 -7.38 12.10
C ALA A 559 25.07 -6.08 11.44
N SER A 560 26.33 -6.06 11.02
CA SER A 560 26.94 -4.91 10.32
C SER A 560 26.28 -4.68 8.95
N ALA A 561 25.95 -5.76 8.23
CA ALA A 561 25.19 -5.67 6.99
C ALA A 561 23.78 -5.12 7.22
N ALA A 562 23.10 -5.51 8.30
CA ALA A 562 21.79 -4.99 8.67
C ALA A 562 21.82 -3.48 8.95
N GLU A 563 22.84 -3.03 9.67
CA GLU A 563 23.03 -1.61 9.92
C GLU A 563 23.24 -0.80 8.63
N PHE A 564 24.05 -1.34 7.71
CA PHE A 564 24.31 -0.72 6.42
C PHE A 564 23.05 -0.68 5.55
N VAL A 565 22.34 -1.81 5.44
CA VAL A 565 21.11 -1.93 4.64
C VAL A 565 20.00 -1.00 5.14
N ARG A 566 19.93 -0.74 6.45
CA ARG A 566 18.98 0.22 7.03
C ARG A 566 19.11 1.62 6.42
N ARG A 567 20.32 2.00 5.99
CA ARG A 567 20.63 3.30 5.35
C ARG A 567 20.68 3.21 3.83
N PHE A 568 20.70 2.00 3.27
CA PHE A 568 20.79 1.79 1.83
C PHE A 568 19.49 2.20 1.12
N SER A 569 19.61 3.14 0.18
CA SER A 569 18.57 3.51 -0.76
C SER A 569 19.20 4.16 -1.99
N LEU A 570 18.49 4.23 -3.12
CA LEU A 570 18.97 4.99 -4.27
C LEU A 570 19.17 6.48 -3.96
N ARG A 571 18.44 7.03 -2.98
CA ARG A 571 18.67 8.42 -2.54
C ARG A 571 19.98 8.55 -1.78
N SER A 572 20.30 7.60 -0.91
CA SER A 572 21.55 7.67 -0.15
C SER A 572 22.78 7.42 -0.99
N VAL A 573 22.70 6.51 -1.97
CA VAL A 573 23.75 6.37 -2.99
C VAL A 573 24.01 7.69 -3.71
N ARG A 574 22.94 8.38 -4.12
CA ARG A 574 23.02 9.69 -4.77
C ARG A 574 23.66 10.74 -3.87
N SER A 575 23.20 10.87 -2.64
CA SER A 575 23.72 11.85 -1.67
C SER A 575 25.20 11.61 -1.39
N THR A 576 25.58 10.36 -1.08
CA THR A 576 26.97 9.98 -0.81
C THR A 576 27.85 10.21 -2.04
N LYS A 577 27.38 9.92 -3.26
CA LYS A 577 28.15 10.21 -4.49
C LYS A 577 28.35 11.71 -4.70
N ALA A 578 27.33 12.53 -4.51
CA ALA A 578 27.46 13.99 -4.63
C ALA A 578 28.45 14.55 -3.60
N LEU A 579 28.41 14.06 -2.37
CA LEU A 579 29.38 14.42 -1.33
C LEU A 579 30.79 13.97 -1.71
N CYS A 580 30.98 12.77 -2.26
CA CYS A 580 32.28 12.35 -2.79
C CYS A 580 32.79 13.28 -3.90
N VAL A 581 31.92 13.84 -4.76
CA VAL A 581 32.35 14.84 -5.76
C VAL A 581 32.86 16.08 -5.07
N PHE A 582 32.11 16.62 -4.11
CA PHE A 582 32.53 17.78 -3.32
C PHE A 582 33.88 17.55 -2.63
N LEU A 583 34.06 16.40 -1.97
CA LEU A 583 35.31 16.07 -1.28
C LEU A 583 36.51 15.94 -2.23
N ASN A 584 36.29 15.58 -3.50
CA ASN A 584 37.35 15.46 -4.49
C ASN A 584 37.65 16.78 -5.21
N THR A 585 36.63 17.62 -5.44
CA THR A 585 36.78 18.87 -6.22
C THR A 585 36.88 20.12 -5.36
N HIS A 586 36.51 20.02 -4.08
CA HIS A 586 36.35 21.13 -3.14
C HIS A 586 35.46 22.27 -3.69
N SER A 587 34.46 21.91 -4.52
CA SER A 587 33.62 22.88 -5.22
C SER A 587 32.13 22.59 -5.04
N GLU A 588 31.43 23.54 -4.43
CA GLU A 588 29.97 23.55 -4.29
C GLU A 588 29.26 23.53 -5.65
N ALA A 589 29.81 24.23 -6.64
CA ALA A 589 29.27 24.27 -7.98
C ALA A 589 29.30 22.88 -8.63
N GLU A 590 30.41 22.15 -8.49
CA GLU A 590 30.51 20.77 -9.01
C GLU A 590 29.61 19.80 -8.23
N MET A 591 29.42 19.99 -6.93
CA MET A 591 28.45 19.22 -6.14
C MET A 591 27.01 19.48 -6.58
N ALA A 592 26.62 20.75 -6.74
CA ALA A 592 25.29 21.15 -7.18
C ALA A 592 25.00 20.60 -8.58
N LYS A 593 25.98 20.65 -9.48
CA LYS A 593 25.94 20.05 -10.82
C LYS A 593 25.80 18.53 -10.75
N ALA A 594 26.54 17.85 -9.87
CA ALA A 594 26.42 16.41 -9.64
C ALA A 594 25.04 16.01 -9.09
N LEU A 595 24.37 16.89 -8.33
CA LEU A 595 22.97 16.73 -7.93
C LEU A 595 21.98 17.14 -9.04
N GLY A 596 22.46 17.66 -10.17
CA GLY A 596 21.65 18.07 -11.29
C GLY A 596 20.87 19.36 -11.08
N GLN A 597 21.40 20.27 -10.27
CA GLN A 597 20.94 21.64 -10.12
C GLN A 597 21.51 22.52 -11.23
N THR A 598 20.81 23.60 -11.57
CA THR A 598 21.22 24.58 -12.60
C THR A 598 22.07 25.72 -12.04
N GLY A 599 22.25 25.79 -10.72
CA GLY A 599 23.06 26.78 -10.02
C GLY A 599 23.27 26.37 -8.55
N VAL A 600 24.18 27.05 -7.87
CA VAL A 600 24.45 26.84 -6.45
C VAL A 600 23.27 27.39 -5.64
N ARG A 601 22.72 26.56 -4.77
CA ARG A 601 21.63 26.89 -3.86
C ARG A 601 22.04 26.45 -2.46
N ASN A 602 22.51 27.40 -1.65
CA ASN A 602 23.05 27.13 -0.32
C ASN A 602 22.04 26.36 0.55
N ASP A 603 20.75 26.72 0.48
CA ASP A 603 19.64 26.05 1.18
C ASP A 603 19.46 24.55 0.83
N VAL A 604 19.97 24.13 -0.32
CA VAL A 604 19.94 22.74 -0.78
C VAL A 604 21.27 22.05 -0.52
N LEU A 605 22.41 22.74 -0.57
CA LEU A 605 23.74 22.16 -0.30
C LEU A 605 23.98 21.94 1.19
N GLU A 606 23.48 22.83 2.06
CA GLU A 606 23.48 22.66 3.52
C GLU A 606 22.81 21.36 3.95
N ARG A 607 21.91 20.82 3.12
CA ARG A 607 21.29 19.52 3.36
C ARG A 607 22.29 18.36 3.20
N TYR A 608 23.24 18.47 2.29
CA TYR A 608 24.15 17.37 1.97
C TYR A 608 25.52 17.48 2.67
N LEU A 609 25.82 18.63 3.26
CA LEU A 609 27.03 18.84 4.05
C LEU A 609 26.76 18.54 5.53
N PRO A 610 27.54 17.66 6.18
CA PRO A 610 27.39 17.40 7.62
C PRO A 610 27.74 18.65 8.42
N GLN A 611 26.83 19.07 9.30
CA GLN A 611 27.14 20.05 10.34
C GLN A 611 27.92 19.31 11.43
N LEU A 612 29.23 19.56 11.51
CA LEU A 612 30.07 19.05 12.59
C LEU A 612 29.79 19.87 13.87
N SER A 613 29.64 19.19 15.00
CA SER A 613 29.30 19.78 16.29
C SER A 613 30.43 20.67 16.82
N GLY A 614 30.27 21.98 16.66
CA GLY A 614 31.26 23.01 17.00
C GLY A 614 31.10 24.28 16.16
N CYS A 615 30.34 24.19 15.06
CA CYS A 615 30.13 25.25 14.10
C CYS A 615 28.74 25.86 14.28
N SER A 616 28.67 27.09 14.79
CA SER A 616 27.43 27.85 15.01
C SER A 616 26.68 28.20 13.71
N SER A 617 27.32 28.00 12.57
CA SER A 617 26.78 28.29 11.24
C SER A 617 27.32 27.31 10.19
N ALA A 618 26.62 27.19 9.04
CA ALA A 618 27.13 26.44 7.89
C ALA A 618 28.47 26.99 7.36
N SER A 619 28.74 28.28 7.59
CA SER A 619 30.02 28.94 7.35
C SER A 619 31.16 28.45 8.25
N ASP A 620 30.88 28.12 9.51
CA ASP A 620 31.92 27.62 10.43
C ASP A 620 32.30 26.16 10.09
N GLY A 621 31.32 25.34 9.68
CA GLY A 621 31.60 23.99 9.17
C GLY A 621 32.45 24.06 7.90
N PHE A 622 32.23 25.10 7.11
CA PHE A 622 32.99 25.42 5.91
C PHE A 622 34.45 25.75 6.24
N GLU A 623 34.71 26.56 7.27
CA GLU A 623 36.07 26.88 7.73
C GLU A 623 36.86 25.61 8.07
N TYR A 624 36.22 24.63 8.72
CA TYR A 624 36.82 23.33 9.02
C TYR A 624 37.19 22.53 7.75
N PHE A 625 36.35 22.57 6.72
CA PHE A 625 36.65 21.93 5.42
C PHE A 625 37.68 22.69 4.59
N THR A 626 37.77 24.02 4.69
CA THR A 626 38.82 24.83 4.05
C THR A 626 40.14 24.79 4.81
N HIS A 627 40.17 24.59 6.13
CA HIS A 627 41.40 24.42 6.92
C HIS A 627 42.18 23.16 6.52
N ILE A 628 41.51 22.14 5.97
CA ILE A 628 42.16 20.97 5.36
C ILE A 628 43.07 21.37 4.17
N LYS A 629 42.89 22.55 3.54
CA LYS A 629 43.85 23.06 2.53
C LYS A 629 45.25 23.29 3.10
N SER A 630 45.39 23.68 4.37
CA SER A 630 46.69 24.05 4.93
C SER A 630 47.52 22.85 5.40
N TYR A 631 46.92 21.67 5.56
CA TYR A 631 47.60 20.45 6.01
C TYR A 631 48.09 19.53 4.87
N ARG A 632 47.80 19.87 3.61
CA ARG A 632 48.22 19.11 2.42
C ARG A 632 49.12 19.88 1.45
N GLN A 633 49.48 21.12 1.78
CA GLN A 633 50.71 21.76 1.30
C GLN A 633 51.82 21.40 2.28
#